data_AF-A0A401TP13-F1
#
_entry.id   AF-A0A401TP13-F1
#
_cell.length_a   1.000
_cell.length_b   1.000
_cell.length_c   1.000
_cell.angle_alpha   90.00
_cell.angle_beta   90.00
_cell.angle_gamma   90.00
#
_symmetry.space_group_name_H-M   'P 1'
#
loop_
_entity.id
_entity.type
_entity.pdbx_description
1 polymer ?
#
loop_
_entity_poly.entity_id
_entity_poly.type
_entity_poly.pdbx_seq_one_letter_code
_entity_poly.pdbx_strand_id
1 'polypeptide(L)'
;MLKRGFGALALTAFAFLIIWGTWKGDKPVTDSARKLMIRQAAAFEPVKEAPAAPITTASIPVAPVAAVSAASAPAPDQMLESARRAPVLAYNRPVSAAHPPRDGVTGSISTDPYSFGRGEPRNDLADKLKPTPIEGVRAARLPNRNLLVTQGTSIPCVLETAMSSDVAGFVSCVVMRDVMS
;
A
#
# COMPACT_ATOMS: atom_id res chain seq x y z
N MET A 1 -31.96 -56.79 42.43
CA MET A 1 -32.06 -55.31 42.41
C MET A 1 -30.72 -54.59 42.17
N LEU A 2 -29.60 -55.27 41.88
CA LEU A 2 -28.27 -54.65 41.80
C LEU A 2 -27.85 -54.16 40.38
N LYS A 3 -28.54 -54.58 39.32
CA LYS A 3 -28.20 -54.21 37.92
C LYS A 3 -28.72 -52.84 37.47
N ARG A 4 -29.77 -52.31 38.11
CA ARG A 4 -30.32 -50.97 37.77
C ARG A 4 -29.56 -49.82 38.42
N GLY A 5 -28.88 -50.07 39.55
CA GLY A 5 -28.04 -49.07 40.22
C GLY A 5 -26.73 -48.77 39.47
N PHE A 6 -26.12 -49.79 38.86
CA PHE A 6 -24.89 -49.62 38.08
C PHE A 6 -25.09 -48.78 36.82
N GLY A 7 -26.24 -48.89 36.15
CA GLY A 7 -26.56 -48.07 34.98
C GLY A 7 -26.67 -46.58 35.31
N ALA A 8 -27.28 -46.25 36.45
CA ALA A 8 -27.40 -44.87 36.92
C ALA A 8 -26.03 -44.30 37.34
N LEU A 9 -25.22 -45.08 38.06
CA LEU A 9 -23.86 -44.67 38.47
C LEU A 9 -22.92 -44.48 37.27
N ALA A 10 -23.03 -45.33 36.25
CA ALA A 10 -22.26 -45.20 35.02
C ALA A 10 -22.66 -43.95 34.22
N LEU A 11 -23.96 -43.64 34.12
CA LEU A 11 -24.44 -42.43 33.45
C LEU A 11 -24.00 -41.16 34.17
N THR A 12 -24.06 -41.13 35.50
CA THR A 12 -23.61 -39.96 36.27
C THR A 12 -22.09 -39.77 36.17
N ALA A 13 -21.32 -40.86 36.21
CA ALA A 13 -19.87 -40.79 36.03
C ALA A 13 -19.49 -40.31 34.61
N PHE A 14 -20.18 -40.79 33.58
CA PHE A 14 -19.95 -40.38 32.19
C PHE A 14 -20.31 -38.91 31.95
N ALA A 15 -21.44 -38.45 32.48
CA ALA A 15 -21.84 -37.04 32.40
C ALA A 15 -20.82 -36.12 33.10
N PHE A 16 -20.31 -36.53 34.27
CA PHE A 16 -19.29 -35.77 34.99
C PHE A 16 -17.96 -35.70 34.22
N LEU A 17 -17.57 -36.80 33.56
CA LEU A 17 -16.36 -36.87 32.76
C LEU A 17 -16.44 -36.00 31.49
N ILE A 18 -17.61 -35.94 30.85
CA ILE A 18 -17.86 -35.05 29.71
C ILE A 18 -17.76 -33.59 30.15
N ILE A 19 -18.42 -33.21 31.25
CA ILE A 19 -18.39 -31.83 31.77
C ILE A 19 -16.96 -31.42 32.14
N TRP A 20 -16.22 -32.29 32.82
CA TRP A 20 -14.82 -32.05 33.17
C TRP A 20 -13.90 -32.00 31.93
N GLY A 21 -14.18 -32.83 30.92
CA GLY A 21 -13.47 -32.85 29.64
C GLY A 21 -13.68 -31.59 28.82
N THR A 22 -14.90 -31.03 28.83
CA THR A 22 -15.22 -29.78 28.12
C THR A 22 -14.62 -28.54 28.79
N TRP A 23 -14.32 -28.59 30.09
CA TRP A 23 -13.71 -27.47 30.81
C TRP A 23 -12.18 -27.42 30.67
N LYS A 24 -11.54 -28.51 30.25
CA LYS A 24 -10.07 -28.56 30.06
C LYS A 24 -9.62 -28.19 28.63
N GLY A 25 -10.53 -27.66 27.83
CA GLY A 25 -10.31 -27.34 26.43
C GLY A 25 -10.27 -25.84 26.16
N ASP A 26 -9.23 -25.16 26.63
CA ASP A 26 -8.67 -23.96 25.97
C ASP A 26 -7.21 -23.84 26.38
N LYS A 27 -6.31 -24.46 25.60
CA LYS A 27 -4.89 -24.11 25.67
C LYS A 27 -4.77 -22.69 25.13
N PRO A 28 -4.19 -21.71 25.85
CA PRO A 28 -3.98 -20.40 25.27
C PRO A 28 -3.13 -20.56 24.02
N VAL A 29 -3.68 -20.15 22.87
CA VAL A 29 -2.96 -20.10 21.61
C VAL A 29 -1.71 -19.26 21.86
N THR A 30 -0.58 -19.93 21.69
CA THR A 30 0.77 -19.40 21.88
C THR A 30 0.93 -17.99 21.30
N ASP A 31 1.45 -17.12 22.15
CA ASP A 31 1.79 -15.71 21.92
C ASP A 31 2.74 -15.46 20.73
N SER A 32 3.20 -16.51 20.05
CA SER A 32 4.03 -16.45 18.84
C SER A 32 3.34 -15.77 17.65
N ALA A 33 2.00 -15.70 17.61
CA ALA A 33 1.29 -14.99 16.55
C ALA A 33 1.30 -13.45 16.75
N ARG A 34 1.58 -12.94 17.95
CA ARG A 34 1.75 -11.49 18.19
C ARG A 34 3.13 -10.98 17.76
N LYS A 35 4.06 -11.89 17.43
CA LYS A 35 5.42 -11.56 17.00
C LYS A 35 5.64 -11.69 15.48
N LEU A 36 4.61 -11.38 14.70
CA LEU A 36 4.72 -11.10 13.27
C LEU A 36 4.28 -9.66 12.96
N MET A 37 4.46 -8.75 13.92
CA MET A 37 4.51 -7.33 13.63
C MET A 37 5.76 -7.10 12.77
N ILE A 38 5.56 -6.97 11.46
CA ILE A 38 6.61 -6.67 10.49
C ILE A 38 7.34 -5.43 10.98
N ARG A 39 8.55 -5.63 11.51
CA ARG A 39 9.44 -4.53 11.85
C ARG A 39 9.86 -3.90 10.54
N GLN A 40 9.28 -2.76 10.23
CA GLN A 40 9.53 -1.94 9.04
C GLN A 40 10.98 -1.41 8.92
N ALA A 41 11.88 -1.84 9.80
CA ALA A 41 13.27 -1.41 9.88
C ALA A 41 14.24 -2.60 9.97
N ALA A 42 14.02 -3.66 9.19
CA ALA A 42 15.09 -4.61 8.91
C ALA A 42 16.07 -3.96 7.92
N ALA A 43 17.36 -3.95 8.25
CA ALA A 43 18.40 -3.45 7.35
C ALA A 43 18.39 -4.28 6.05
N PHE A 44 18.47 -3.60 4.91
CA PHE A 44 18.45 -4.22 3.59
C PHE A 44 19.65 -5.14 3.42
N GLU A 45 19.41 -6.44 3.23
CA GLU A 45 20.43 -7.40 2.84
C GLU A 45 20.39 -7.54 1.30
N PRO A 46 21.45 -7.13 0.58
CA PRO A 46 21.47 -7.20 -0.88
C PRO A 46 21.47 -8.67 -1.35
N VAL A 47 20.60 -8.97 -2.31
CA VAL A 47 20.52 -10.28 -2.95
C VAL A 47 21.86 -10.59 -3.64
N LYS A 48 22.48 -11.71 -3.28
CA LYS A 48 23.70 -12.19 -3.93
C LYS A 48 23.36 -12.67 -5.34
N GLU A 49 23.77 -11.91 -6.34
CA GLU A 49 23.61 -12.21 -7.76
C GLU A 49 24.25 -13.58 -8.08
N ALA A 50 23.45 -14.50 -8.62
CA ALA A 50 23.95 -15.76 -9.16
C ALA A 50 24.63 -15.49 -10.53
N PRO A 51 25.75 -16.15 -10.85
CA PRO A 51 26.45 -15.91 -12.11
C PRO A 51 25.56 -16.23 -13.31
N ALA A 52 25.47 -15.28 -14.25
CA ALA A 52 24.67 -15.38 -15.45
C ALA A 52 25.13 -16.56 -16.33
N ALA A 53 24.21 -17.46 -16.65
CA ALA A 53 24.42 -18.48 -17.66
C ALA A 53 24.46 -17.84 -19.06
N PRO A 54 25.30 -18.33 -19.99
CA PRO A 54 25.40 -17.76 -21.33
C PRO A 54 24.13 -18.04 -22.13
N ILE A 55 23.50 -16.96 -22.58
CA ILE A 55 22.37 -16.97 -23.52
C ILE A 55 22.87 -17.31 -24.93
N THR A 56 22.37 -18.41 -25.51
CA THR A 56 22.55 -18.74 -26.93
C THR A 56 21.52 -17.96 -27.76
N THR A 57 22.01 -16.97 -28.50
CA THR A 57 21.20 -16.18 -29.44
C THR A 57 20.89 -17.01 -30.68
N ALA A 58 19.64 -17.45 -30.85
CA ALA A 58 19.16 -17.97 -32.12
C ALA A 58 18.92 -16.79 -33.09
N SER A 59 19.62 -16.80 -34.22
CA SER A 59 19.51 -15.78 -35.27
C SER A 59 18.25 -16.02 -36.12
N ILE A 60 17.34 -15.05 -36.14
CA ILE A 60 16.25 -14.95 -37.11
C ILE A 60 16.78 -14.12 -38.30
N PRO A 61 16.72 -14.61 -39.55
CA PRO A 61 17.12 -13.79 -40.70
C PRO A 61 16.05 -12.74 -40.99
N VAL A 62 16.39 -11.47 -40.76
CA VAL A 62 15.59 -10.30 -41.12
C VAL A 62 15.90 -9.91 -42.57
N ALA A 63 14.85 -9.72 -43.38
CA ALA A 63 14.94 -9.24 -44.76
C ALA A 63 15.48 -7.79 -44.82
N PRO A 64 16.23 -7.40 -45.87
CA PRO A 64 16.83 -6.07 -45.92
C PRO A 64 15.76 -5.01 -46.20
N VAL A 65 15.40 -4.24 -45.17
CA VAL A 65 14.66 -2.98 -45.32
C VAL A 65 15.63 -1.91 -45.80
N ALA A 66 15.27 -1.20 -46.86
CA ALA A 66 16.06 -0.10 -47.41
C ALA A 66 16.36 0.96 -46.33
N ALA A 67 17.63 1.37 -46.26
CA ALA A 67 18.11 2.33 -45.28
C ALA A 67 17.47 3.72 -45.52
N VAL A 68 16.51 4.09 -44.68
CA VAL A 68 16.16 5.50 -44.48
C VAL A 68 17.28 6.08 -43.60
N SER A 69 17.94 7.15 -44.06
CA SER A 69 18.94 7.88 -43.29
C SER A 69 18.35 8.25 -41.93
N ALA A 70 18.86 7.61 -40.88
CA ALA A 70 18.53 7.93 -39.50
C ALA A 70 18.98 9.37 -39.22
N ALA A 71 18.03 10.29 -39.08
CA ALA A 71 18.30 11.55 -38.44
C ALA A 71 18.92 11.26 -37.07
N SER A 72 20.08 11.87 -36.79
CA SER A 72 20.77 11.71 -35.50
C SER A 72 19.80 12.03 -34.37
N ALA A 73 19.54 11.05 -33.50
CA ALA A 73 18.80 11.28 -32.27
C ALA A 73 19.50 12.41 -31.50
N PRO A 74 18.78 13.46 -31.05
CA PRO A 74 19.39 14.50 -30.24
C PRO A 74 19.98 13.83 -28.99
N ALA A 75 21.22 14.19 -28.66
CA ALA A 75 21.88 13.69 -27.46
C ALA A 75 20.96 13.93 -26.24
N PRO A 76 20.77 12.92 -25.37
CA PRO A 76 19.91 13.09 -24.21
C PRO A 76 20.49 14.20 -23.34
N ASP A 77 19.75 15.29 -23.22
CA ASP A 77 20.09 16.38 -22.31
C ASP A 77 19.91 15.87 -20.87
N GLN A 78 21.02 15.43 -20.29
CA GLN A 78 21.06 14.85 -18.94
C GLN A 78 20.54 15.83 -17.89
N MET A 79 20.60 17.14 -18.15
CA MET A 79 20.04 18.16 -17.25
C MET A 79 18.52 18.18 -17.29
N LEU A 80 17.92 17.99 -18.47
CA LEU A 80 16.46 17.87 -18.60
C LEU A 80 15.91 16.56 -18.05
N GLU A 81 16.63 15.45 -18.24
CA GLU A 81 16.23 14.15 -17.70
C GLU A 81 16.37 14.10 -16.16
N SER A 82 17.42 14.71 -15.61
CA SER A 82 17.56 14.84 -14.15
C SER A 82 16.52 15.78 -13.53
N ALA A 83 16.15 16.88 -14.20
CA ALA A 83 15.07 17.76 -13.77
C ALA A 83 13.70 17.05 -13.74
N ARG A 84 13.43 16.11 -14.66
CA ARG A 84 12.19 15.30 -14.68
C ARG A 84 12.14 14.24 -13.59
N ARG A 85 13.30 13.72 -13.16
CA ARG A 85 13.41 12.70 -12.11
C ARG A 85 13.57 13.28 -10.70
N ALA A 86 13.86 14.57 -10.58
CA ALA A 86 14.02 15.20 -9.28
C ALA A 86 12.65 15.34 -8.58
N PRO A 87 12.55 14.94 -7.29
CA PRO A 87 11.33 15.17 -6.52
C PRO A 87 11.10 16.67 -6.32
N VAL A 88 9.88 17.14 -6.66
CA VAL A 88 9.50 18.56 -6.51
C VAL A 88 9.26 18.87 -5.03
N LEU A 89 10.23 19.56 -4.41
CA LEU A 89 10.09 20.12 -3.07
C LEU A 89 9.34 21.46 -3.17
N ALA A 90 8.02 21.46 -2.95
CA ALA A 90 7.24 22.67 -2.88
C ALA A 90 7.47 23.39 -1.53
N TYR A 91 8.30 24.43 -1.54
CA TYR A 91 8.53 25.30 -0.39
C TYR A 91 7.63 26.54 -0.49
N ASN A 92 6.59 26.63 0.35
CA ASN A 92 5.79 27.84 0.47
C ASN A 92 6.51 28.82 1.40
N ARG A 93 7.22 29.80 0.84
CA ARG A 93 7.75 30.93 1.61
C ARG A 93 6.63 31.97 1.73
N PRO A 94 6.06 32.22 2.91
CA PRO A 94 5.13 33.34 3.07
C PRO A 94 5.89 34.63 2.77
N VAL A 95 5.50 35.30 1.69
CA VAL A 95 6.02 36.61 1.31
C VAL A 95 5.37 37.63 2.25
N SER A 96 5.99 37.89 3.40
CA SER A 96 5.73 39.11 4.13
C SER A 96 6.31 40.27 3.30
N ALA A 97 5.41 40.97 2.63
CA ALA A 97 5.71 42.18 1.88
C ALA A 97 6.30 43.29 2.79
N ALA A 98 7.07 44.17 2.16
CA ALA A 98 7.61 45.46 2.61
C ALA A 98 9.00 45.46 3.29
N HIS A 99 10.02 45.69 2.46
CA HIS A 99 11.19 46.50 2.85
C HIS A 99 10.87 47.98 2.57
N PRO A 100 11.03 48.91 3.55
CA PRO A 100 11.39 50.29 3.25
C PRO A 100 12.92 50.46 3.36
N PRO A 101 13.52 51.44 2.66
CA PRO A 101 14.97 51.58 2.62
C PRO A 101 15.44 52.31 3.88
N ARG A 102 16.44 51.76 4.59
CA ARG A 102 17.31 52.55 5.45
C ARG A 102 18.74 52.02 5.41
N ASP A 103 19.59 52.86 4.83
CA ASP A 103 21.02 52.88 5.08
C ASP A 103 21.32 52.96 6.58
N GLY A 104 22.44 52.33 6.98
CA GLY A 104 23.09 52.61 8.25
C GLY A 104 22.98 51.50 9.31
N VAL A 105 24.02 50.69 9.39
CA VAL A 105 24.68 50.15 10.59
C VAL A 105 23.86 50.23 11.90
N THR A 106 23.43 49.06 12.40
CA THR A 106 23.71 48.48 13.74
C THR A 106 22.60 47.46 14.06
N GLY A 107 22.98 46.26 14.50
CA GLY A 107 22.05 45.19 14.81
C GLY A 107 21.01 45.59 15.86
N SER A 108 19.75 45.25 15.61
CA SER A 108 18.74 45.12 16.66
C SER A 108 17.89 43.90 16.37
N ILE A 109 18.22 42.80 17.05
CA ILE A 109 17.25 41.75 17.32
C ILE A 109 16.28 42.41 18.31
N SER A 110 15.11 42.82 17.83
CA SER A 110 14.03 43.25 18.72
C SER A 110 13.42 41.99 19.34
N THR A 111 14.16 41.37 20.26
CA THR A 111 13.63 40.45 21.25
C THR A 111 12.96 41.32 22.31
N ASP A 112 11.65 41.49 22.18
CA ASP A 112 10.81 42.07 23.22
C ASP A 112 10.82 41.13 24.44
N PRO A 113 11.45 41.50 25.56
CA PRO A 113 11.62 40.63 26.71
C PRO A 113 10.36 40.50 27.57
N TYR A 114 9.23 41.11 27.18
CA TYR A 114 7.98 41.09 27.95
C TYR A 114 6.81 40.36 27.25
N SER A 115 7.05 39.63 26.16
CA SER A 115 6.01 38.81 25.51
C SER A 115 5.78 37.47 26.23
N PHE A 116 5.56 37.50 27.55
CA PHE A 116 5.12 36.35 28.34
C PHE A 116 3.60 36.17 28.15
N GLY A 117 3.21 35.44 27.11
CA GLY A 117 1.79 35.17 26.84
C GLY A 117 1.44 34.94 25.37
N ARG A 118 2.37 35.13 24.43
CA ARG A 118 2.20 34.60 23.08
C ARG A 118 2.38 33.08 23.15
N GLY A 119 1.27 32.36 23.09
CA GLY A 119 1.28 30.90 22.96
C GLY A 119 2.25 30.47 21.88
N GLU A 120 3.07 29.47 22.21
CA GLU A 120 4.08 28.83 21.34
C GLU A 120 3.60 28.82 19.88
N PRO A 121 4.41 29.27 18.91
CA PRO A 121 4.04 29.16 17.50
C PRO A 121 3.67 27.70 17.24
N ARG A 122 2.43 27.46 16.79
CA ARG A 122 1.91 26.12 16.52
C ARG A 122 2.97 25.34 15.77
N ASN A 123 3.41 24.21 16.33
CA ASN A 123 4.47 23.40 15.76
C ASN A 123 3.91 22.62 14.54
N ASP A 124 3.76 23.35 13.42
CA ASP A 124 3.20 22.85 12.17
C ASP A 124 3.99 21.66 11.62
N LEU A 125 5.29 21.57 11.95
CA LEU A 125 6.12 20.42 11.60
C LEU A 125 5.75 19.19 12.44
N ALA A 126 5.55 19.33 13.75
CA ALA A 126 5.13 18.23 14.60
C ALA A 126 3.75 17.68 14.20
N ASP A 127 2.83 18.54 13.76
CA ASP A 127 1.53 18.08 13.25
C ASP A 127 1.65 17.37 11.91
N LYS A 128 2.56 17.80 11.02
CA LYS A 128 2.89 17.08 9.76
C LYS A 128 3.64 15.77 9.99
N LEU A 129 4.32 15.62 11.13
CA LEU A 129 5.03 14.41 11.53
C LEU A 129 4.15 13.42 12.29
N LYS A 130 2.89 13.77 12.60
CA LYS A 130 1.93 12.83 13.19
C LYS A 130 1.36 11.95 12.08
N PRO A 131 1.70 10.65 12.01
CA PRO A 131 1.06 9.75 11.07
C PRO A 131 -0.41 9.61 11.43
N THR A 132 -1.26 9.41 10.41
CA THR A 132 -2.67 9.09 10.63
C THR A 132 -2.77 7.72 11.31
N PRO A 133 -3.42 7.61 12.48
CA PRO A 133 -3.65 6.32 13.08
C PRO A 133 -4.60 5.51 12.19
N ILE A 134 -4.16 4.32 11.77
CA ILE A 134 -4.97 3.38 10.99
C ILE A 134 -5.53 2.32 11.93
N GLU A 135 -6.83 2.06 11.83
CA GLU A 135 -7.47 0.99 12.58
C GLU A 135 -7.00 -0.38 12.07
N GLY A 136 -6.69 -1.29 12.99
CA GLY A 136 -6.32 -2.65 12.65
C GLY A 136 -7.53 -3.45 12.18
N VAL A 137 -7.47 -3.97 10.95
CA VAL A 137 -8.49 -4.89 10.42
C VAL A 137 -8.01 -6.33 10.46
N ARG A 138 -8.94 -7.29 10.61
CA ARG A 138 -8.62 -8.72 10.54
C ARG A 138 -8.80 -9.23 9.12
N ALA A 139 -7.84 -10.02 8.66
CA ALA A 139 -7.99 -10.76 7.41
C ALA A 139 -9.06 -11.86 7.56
N ALA A 140 -9.89 -12.03 6.53
CA ALA A 140 -10.88 -13.09 6.44
C ALA A 140 -10.71 -13.85 5.12
N ARG A 141 -11.21 -15.09 5.07
CA ARG A 141 -11.26 -15.88 3.83
C ARG A 141 -12.56 -15.60 3.10
N LEU A 142 -12.46 -15.47 1.78
CA LEU A 142 -13.62 -15.42 0.90
C LEU A 142 -14.35 -16.78 0.93
N PRO A 143 -15.69 -16.83 0.96
CA PRO A 143 -16.44 -18.06 1.18
C PRO A 143 -16.22 -19.08 0.05
N ASN A 144 -16.95 -18.97 -1.07
CA ASN A 144 -16.77 -19.86 -2.22
C ASN A 144 -16.18 -19.08 -3.40
N ARG A 145 -14.93 -19.39 -3.75
CA ARG A 145 -14.20 -18.76 -4.85
C ARG A 145 -14.64 -19.22 -6.23
N ASN A 146 -15.50 -20.22 -6.34
CA ASN A 146 -16.01 -20.68 -7.63
C ASN A 146 -17.33 -20.00 -8.02
N LEU A 147 -17.89 -19.17 -7.13
CA LEU A 147 -19.19 -18.51 -7.29
C LEU A 147 -19.09 -16.99 -7.04
N LEU A 148 -17.89 -16.43 -7.07
CA LEU A 148 -17.65 -15.02 -6.79
C LEU A 148 -16.56 -14.44 -7.69
N VAL A 149 -16.96 -13.52 -8.57
CA VAL A 149 -16.03 -12.66 -9.29
C VAL A 149 -15.52 -11.59 -8.33
N THR A 150 -14.22 -11.60 -8.05
CA THR A 150 -13.59 -10.67 -7.10
C THR A 150 -13.52 -9.24 -7.63
N GLN A 151 -13.52 -8.26 -6.73
CA GLN A 151 -13.23 -6.88 -7.09
C GLN A 151 -11.82 -6.78 -7.71
N GLY A 152 -11.70 -6.01 -8.79
CA GLY A 152 -10.46 -5.87 -9.56
C GLY A 152 -10.34 -6.83 -10.76
N THR A 153 -11.26 -7.78 -10.94
CA THR A 153 -11.31 -8.60 -12.15
C THR A 153 -11.73 -7.73 -13.36
N SER A 154 -10.97 -7.82 -14.45
CA SER A 154 -11.28 -7.12 -15.70
C SER A 154 -12.30 -7.89 -16.54
N ILE A 155 -13.28 -7.17 -17.09
CA ILE A 155 -14.32 -7.73 -17.97
C ILE A 155 -14.05 -7.23 -19.40
N PRO A 156 -13.43 -8.05 -20.28
CA PRO A 156 -13.12 -7.63 -21.64
C PRO A 156 -14.39 -7.59 -22.50
N CYS A 157 -14.76 -6.42 -23.00
CA CYS A 157 -15.90 -6.27 -23.88
C CYS A 157 -15.66 -5.31 -25.04
N VAL A 158 -16.51 -5.41 -26.06
CA VAL A 158 -16.54 -4.51 -27.23
C VAL A 158 -17.85 -3.73 -27.23
N LEU A 159 -17.75 -2.42 -27.49
CA LEU A 159 -18.90 -1.52 -27.51
C LEU A 159 -19.81 -1.80 -28.70
N GLU A 160 -21.11 -1.91 -28.43
CA GLU A 160 -22.14 -1.94 -29.48
C GLU A 160 -22.61 -0.53 -29.84
N THR A 161 -22.52 0.40 -28.87
CA THR A 161 -22.96 1.79 -29.02
C THR A 161 -21.76 2.71 -29.19
N ALA A 162 -21.86 3.70 -30.08
CA ALA A 162 -20.92 4.81 -30.12
C ALA A 162 -21.05 5.65 -28.85
N MET A 163 -19.94 5.88 -28.15
CA MET A 163 -19.91 6.67 -26.92
C MET A 163 -19.41 8.10 -27.20
N SER A 164 -20.10 9.10 -26.66
CA SER A 164 -19.61 10.47 -26.52
C SER A 164 -19.79 10.94 -25.08
N SER A 165 -18.80 11.66 -24.54
CA SER A 165 -18.81 12.21 -23.18
C SER A 165 -19.50 13.58 -23.09
N ASP A 166 -20.02 14.12 -24.20
CA ASP A 166 -20.64 15.44 -24.24
C ASP A 166 -21.98 15.49 -23.49
N VAL A 167 -22.68 14.34 -23.41
CA VAL A 167 -23.97 14.20 -22.74
C VAL A 167 -23.99 12.91 -21.92
N ALA A 168 -24.59 12.95 -20.73
CA ALA A 168 -24.77 11.77 -19.90
C ALA A 168 -25.75 10.78 -20.56
N GLY A 169 -25.38 9.49 -20.57
CA GLY A 169 -26.18 8.43 -21.18
C GLY A 169 -25.70 7.04 -20.81
N PHE A 170 -26.35 6.02 -21.37
CA PHE A 170 -25.99 4.62 -21.19
C PHE A 170 -25.16 4.10 -22.38
N VAL A 171 -24.33 3.10 -22.11
CA VAL A 171 -23.55 2.38 -23.12
C VAL A 171 -23.86 0.88 -23.03
N SER A 172 -23.86 0.20 -24.17
CA SER A 172 -23.96 -1.27 -24.24
C SER A 172 -22.64 -1.86 -24.74
N CYS A 173 -22.18 -2.94 -24.11
CA CYS A 173 -21.05 -3.72 -24.60
C CYS A 173 -21.30 -5.21 -24.47
N VAL A 174 -20.72 -5.98 -25.39
CA VAL A 174 -20.78 -7.45 -25.39
C VAL A 174 -19.44 -8.02 -24.96
N VAL A 175 -19.48 -8.95 -24.02
CA VAL A 175 -18.31 -9.63 -23.47
C VAL A 175 -17.69 -10.55 -24.52
N MET A 176 -16.40 -10.40 -24.78
CA MET A 176 -15.69 -11.14 -25.83
C MET A 176 -15.10 -12.48 -25.37
N ARG A 177 -14.88 -12.62 -24.05
CA ARG A 177 -14.24 -13.78 -23.44
C ARG A 177 -14.84 -14.01 -22.07
N ASP A 178 -14.90 -15.28 -21.67
CA ASP A 178 -15.48 -15.65 -20.39
C ASP A 178 -14.71 -15.05 -19.21
N VAL A 179 -15.45 -14.63 -18.19
CA VAL A 179 -14.91 -14.12 -16.93
C VAL A 179 -15.04 -15.21 -15.88
N MET A 180 -13.91 -15.61 -15.30
CA MET A 180 -13.85 -16.71 -14.34
C MET A 180 -13.92 -16.22 -12.89
N SER A 181 -14.30 -17.14 -12.02
CA SER A 181 -14.35 -16.99 -10.56
C SER A 181 -13.07 -17.51 -9.91
#